data_AF-T5KGH7-F1
#
_entry.id   AF-T5KGH7-F1
#
_cell.length_a   1.000
_cell.length_b   1.000
_cell.length_c   1.000
_cell.angle_alpha   90.00
_cell.angle_beta   90.00
_cell.angle_gamma   90.00
#
_symmetry.space_group_name_H-M   'P 1'
#
loop_
_entity.id
_entity.type
_entity.pdbx_description
1 polymer ?
#
loop_
_entity_poly.entity_id
_entity_poly.type
_entity_poly.pdbx_seq_one_letter_code
_entity_poly.pdbx_strand_id
1 'polypeptide(L)'
;MTELQAYLEAKFFIDMPYTRPIAIVPLSKTNYINIGTGHQTAGNLLEDIRTHLSAHPAMSALVQWEAEVYGAASRVLADITSLAAELEATAPFPTLLKRLAVEAVGHANASEDPRTSVQAALLPLLQDHLQNTADASVGWERAFESAVEPAPALSKQQVGLLNTKLHVTKNDDTRPISPLAWGAVNELEMSLDWNEFGLVDEDEYREYVVAKNLKIEWAKYKGNVKIAQIRIGAACDYAQKTSGPVPYVLAALVPVRDGARPHELTPKSTGWISPEVDFGSGIVQLFVEPRFVRVRGETTAAAFKPIGRIKEQLLLELVSAVGHHSSRPGIVRFQATG
;
A
#
# COMPACT_ATOMS: atom_id res chain seq x y z
N MET A 1 3.79 18.82 35.01
CA MET A 1 3.93 18.22 33.66
C MET A 1 5.37 18.33 33.13
N THR A 2 6.00 19.50 33.24
CA THR A 2 7.33 19.78 32.70
C THR A 2 8.45 18.88 33.24
N GLU A 3 8.45 18.50 34.53
CA GLU A 3 9.52 17.66 35.11
C GLU A 3 9.49 16.21 34.61
N LEU A 4 8.32 15.57 34.54
CA LEU A 4 8.20 14.21 34.01
C LEU A 4 8.59 14.16 32.54
N GLN A 5 8.12 15.14 31.75
CA GLN A 5 8.47 15.23 30.34
C GLN A 5 9.98 15.47 30.18
N ALA A 6 10.57 16.43 30.91
CA ALA A 6 12.01 16.68 30.88
C ALA A 6 12.83 15.45 31.29
N TYR A 7 12.36 14.69 32.29
CA TYR A 7 12.98 13.42 32.70
C TYR A 7 12.94 12.38 31.58
N LEU A 8 11.77 12.16 30.96
CA LEU A 8 11.61 11.20 29.87
C LEU A 8 12.42 11.59 28.62
N GLU A 9 12.44 12.88 28.28
CA GLU A 9 13.28 13.42 27.22
C GLU A 9 14.77 13.13 27.49
N ALA A 10 15.26 13.47 28.68
CA ALA A 10 16.68 13.33 29.03
C ALA A 10 17.13 11.86 29.19
N LYS A 11 16.21 10.94 29.48
CA LYS A 11 16.54 9.54 29.81
C LYS A 11 16.21 8.53 28.72
N PHE A 12 15.22 8.80 27.87
CA PHE A 12 14.71 7.81 26.92
C PHE A 12 14.68 8.32 25.47
N PHE A 13 14.20 9.54 25.24
CA PHE A 13 13.92 9.98 23.86
C PHE A 13 15.13 10.58 23.13
N ILE A 14 16.23 10.90 23.82
CA ILE A 14 17.49 11.31 23.18
C ILE A 14 18.04 10.17 22.31
N ASP A 15 18.11 8.96 22.85
CA ASP A 15 18.72 7.81 22.17
C ASP A 15 17.71 7.09 21.25
N MET A 16 16.41 7.20 21.53
CA MET A 16 15.34 6.56 20.76
C MET A 16 14.21 7.55 20.42
N PRO A 17 14.46 8.54 19.54
CA PRO A 17 13.47 9.58 19.23
C PRO A 17 12.19 9.02 18.58
N TYR A 18 12.27 7.85 17.94
CA TYR A 18 11.14 7.16 17.31
C TYR A 18 10.19 6.46 18.31
N THR A 19 10.56 6.32 19.58
CA THR A 19 9.67 5.77 20.63
C THR A 19 8.90 6.84 21.38
N ARG A 20 9.08 8.11 20.99
CA ARG A 20 8.43 9.24 21.65
C ARG A 20 6.90 9.10 21.53
N PRO A 21 6.17 9.09 22.67
CA PRO A 21 4.72 8.99 22.65
C PRO A 21 4.09 10.29 22.13
N ILE A 22 2.92 10.16 21.53
CA ILE A 22 2.14 11.28 20.97
C ILE A 22 1.69 12.25 22.07
N ALA A 23 1.42 11.75 23.28
CA ALA A 23 1.09 12.53 24.45
C ALA A 23 1.65 11.88 25.74
N ILE A 24 2.04 12.70 26.71
CA ILE A 24 2.46 12.27 28.05
C ILE A 24 1.49 12.88 29.05
N VAL A 25 0.71 12.01 29.70
CA VAL A 25 -0.33 12.43 30.64
C VAL A 25 -0.02 11.85 32.02
N PRO A 26 0.30 12.70 33.02
CA PRO A 26 0.54 12.21 34.37
C PRO A 26 -0.77 11.95 35.10
N LEU A 27 -0.98 10.73 35.57
CA LEU A 27 -2.07 10.36 36.47
C LEU A 27 -1.52 10.14 37.88
N SER A 28 -2.00 10.90 38.87
CA SER A 28 -1.49 10.80 40.24
C SER A 28 -2.04 9.57 40.94
N LYS A 29 -1.16 8.70 41.46
CA LYS A 29 -1.55 7.52 42.26
C LYS A 29 -2.40 7.87 43.48
N THR A 30 -2.24 9.08 44.02
CA THR A 30 -3.00 9.60 45.16
C THR A 30 -4.50 9.69 44.90
N ASN A 31 -4.90 9.73 43.63
CA ASN A 31 -6.30 9.85 43.21
C ASN A 31 -7.00 8.48 43.15
N TYR A 32 -6.25 7.37 43.19
CA TYR A 32 -6.77 6.02 42.96
C TYR A 32 -6.35 5.03 44.05
N ILE A 33 -5.41 5.40 44.92
CA ILE A 33 -4.96 4.56 46.03
C ILE A 33 -5.00 5.40 47.29
N ASN A 34 -5.68 4.90 48.31
CA ASN A 34 -5.60 5.50 49.63
C ASN A 34 -4.22 5.17 50.23
N ILE A 35 -3.33 6.17 50.23
CA ILE A 35 -1.91 6.03 50.60
C ILE A 35 -1.73 5.61 52.07
N GLY A 36 -2.70 5.94 52.94
CA GLY A 36 -2.65 5.61 54.37
C GLY A 36 -3.10 4.19 54.71
N THR A 37 -3.90 3.55 53.85
CA THR A 37 -4.48 2.21 54.12
C THR A 37 -4.09 1.17 53.07
N GLY A 38 -3.47 1.58 51.95
CA GLY A 38 -3.15 0.71 50.82
C GLY A 38 -4.38 0.20 50.06
N HIS A 39 -5.59 0.62 50.45
CA HIS A 39 -6.82 0.19 49.80
C HIS A 39 -6.92 0.84 48.41
N GLN A 40 -7.09 -0.01 47.40
CA GLN A 40 -7.32 0.43 46.03
C GLN A 40 -8.80 0.78 45.89
N THR A 41 -9.09 2.04 45.64
CA THR A 41 -10.35 2.43 45.03
C THR A 41 -10.07 2.51 43.55
N ALA A 42 -10.56 1.55 42.74
CA ALA A 42 -10.45 1.65 41.28
C ALA A 42 -10.89 3.03 40.75
N GLY A 43 -11.72 3.74 41.54
CA GLY A 43 -11.99 5.16 41.39
C GLY A 43 -12.53 5.49 40.01
N ASN A 44 -12.32 6.73 39.58
CA ASN A 44 -12.66 7.18 38.24
C ASN A 44 -11.49 7.00 37.26
N LEU A 45 -10.53 6.09 37.50
CA LEU A 45 -9.33 5.93 36.65
C LEU A 45 -9.67 5.70 35.18
N LEU A 46 -10.66 4.83 34.92
CA LEU A 46 -11.13 4.56 33.57
C LEU A 46 -11.73 5.81 32.91
N GLU A 47 -12.45 6.62 33.69
CA GLU A 47 -13.07 7.86 33.23
C GLU A 47 -12.02 8.96 32.99
N ASP A 48 -11.00 9.06 33.84
CA ASP A 48 -9.87 9.97 33.65
C ASP A 48 -9.07 9.59 32.39
N ILE A 49 -8.80 8.30 32.17
CA ILE A 49 -8.16 7.82 30.93
C ILE A 49 -9.01 8.18 29.71
N ARG A 50 -10.32 7.93 29.74
CA ARG A 50 -11.24 8.29 28.65
C ARG A 50 -11.27 9.78 28.40
N THR A 51 -11.28 10.58 29.47
CA THR A 51 -11.25 12.04 29.39
C THR A 51 -9.97 12.51 28.70
N HIS A 52 -8.81 11.99 29.09
CA HIS A 52 -7.54 12.33 28.46
C HIS A 52 -7.43 11.86 27.01
N LEU A 53 -7.95 10.68 26.67
CA LEU A 53 -8.02 10.22 25.28
C LEU A 53 -8.93 11.14 24.44
N SER A 54 -10.09 11.53 24.98
CA SER A 54 -11.04 12.41 24.30
C SER A 54 -10.52 13.84 24.11
N ALA A 55 -9.52 14.26 24.89
CA ALA A 55 -8.82 15.53 24.72
C ALA A 55 -7.91 15.54 23.48
N HIS A 56 -7.65 14.38 22.87
CA HIS A 56 -6.93 14.23 21.61
C HIS A 56 -7.85 13.58 20.56
N PRO A 57 -8.70 14.37 19.87
CA PRO A 57 -9.74 13.84 18.98
C PRO A 57 -9.23 12.85 17.93
N ALA A 58 -8.11 13.15 17.27
CA ALA A 58 -7.51 12.24 16.28
C ALA A 58 -7.07 10.89 16.88
N MET A 59 -6.50 10.88 18.09
CA MET A 59 -6.15 9.64 18.78
C MET A 59 -7.39 8.87 19.21
N SER A 60 -8.39 9.57 19.72
CA SER A 60 -9.68 8.97 20.07
C SER A 60 -10.34 8.31 18.85
N ALA A 61 -10.30 8.97 17.68
CA ALA A 61 -10.83 8.43 16.43
C ALA A 61 -10.06 7.19 15.97
N LEU A 62 -8.73 7.13 16.12
CA LEU A 62 -7.93 5.95 15.77
C LEU A 62 -8.18 4.75 16.71
N VAL A 63 -8.35 4.99 18.02
CA VAL A 63 -8.75 3.92 18.96
C VAL A 63 -10.16 3.43 18.66
N GLN A 64 -11.06 4.36 18.31
CA GLN A 64 -12.41 4.02 17.88
C GLN A 64 -12.39 3.20 16.58
N TRP A 65 -11.54 3.56 15.61
CA TRP A 65 -11.32 2.77 14.39
C TRP A 65 -10.88 1.34 14.69
N GLU A 66 -9.98 1.13 15.64
CA GLU A 66 -9.56 -0.21 16.07
C GLU A 66 -10.75 -1.02 16.62
N ALA A 67 -11.58 -0.40 17.45
CA ALA A 67 -12.80 -1.03 17.97
C ALA A 67 -13.81 -1.35 16.85
N GLU A 68 -13.95 -0.46 15.86
CA GLU A 68 -14.80 -0.65 14.68
C GLU A 68 -14.30 -1.83 13.82
N VAL A 69 -12.98 -1.94 13.59
CA VAL A 69 -12.37 -3.09 12.90
C VAL A 69 -12.63 -4.39 13.65
N TYR A 70 -12.50 -4.39 14.97
CA TYR A 70 -12.83 -5.57 15.79
C TYR A 70 -14.31 -5.94 15.70
N GLY A 71 -15.20 -4.94 15.77
CA GLY A 71 -16.64 -5.14 15.61
C GLY A 71 -17.02 -5.69 14.23
N ALA A 72 -16.42 -5.15 13.17
CA ALA A 72 -16.61 -5.62 11.80
C ALA A 72 -16.11 -7.06 11.64
N ALA A 73 -14.93 -7.39 12.16
CA ALA A 73 -14.41 -8.76 12.15
C ALA A 73 -15.34 -9.72 12.92
N SER A 74 -15.89 -9.28 14.06
CA SER A 74 -16.85 -10.07 14.84
C SER A 74 -18.14 -10.34 14.06
N ARG A 75 -18.63 -9.36 13.28
CA ARG A 75 -19.79 -9.55 12.40
C ARG A 75 -19.51 -10.51 11.26
N VAL A 76 -18.35 -10.41 10.61
CA VAL A 76 -17.91 -11.40 9.60
C VAL A 76 -17.94 -12.83 10.16
N LEU A 77 -17.43 -13.03 11.39
CA LEU A 77 -17.46 -14.34 12.04
C LEU A 77 -18.88 -14.80 12.38
N ALA A 78 -19.75 -13.88 12.81
CA ALA A 78 -21.16 -14.19 13.07
C ALA A 78 -21.90 -14.61 11.80
N ASP A 79 -21.69 -13.90 10.68
CA ASP A 79 -22.31 -14.23 9.38
C ASP A 79 -21.90 -15.62 8.91
N ILE A 80 -20.60 -15.96 9.02
CA ILE A 80 -20.08 -17.26 8.58
C ILE A 80 -20.56 -18.38 9.50
N THR A 81 -20.64 -18.15 10.81
CA THR A 81 -21.15 -19.17 11.74
C THR A 81 -22.65 -19.38 11.57
N SER A 82 -23.42 -18.32 11.33
CA SER A 82 -24.85 -18.40 10.96
C SER A 82 -25.03 -19.21 9.68
N LEU A 83 -24.28 -18.87 8.62
CA LEU A 83 -24.32 -19.59 7.35
C LEU A 83 -23.93 -21.06 7.50
N ALA A 84 -22.94 -21.37 8.34
CA ALA A 84 -22.55 -22.75 8.60
C ALA A 84 -23.61 -23.54 9.36
N ALA A 85 -24.37 -22.91 10.27
CA ALA A 85 -25.48 -23.53 10.96
C ALA A 85 -26.65 -23.80 9.99
N GLU A 86 -26.97 -22.86 9.11
CA GLU A 86 -27.99 -23.03 8.06
C GLU A 86 -27.62 -24.15 7.07
N LEU A 87 -26.33 -24.26 6.74
CA LEU A 87 -25.82 -25.24 5.80
C LEU A 87 -25.30 -26.52 6.48
N GLU A 88 -25.46 -26.73 7.79
CA GLU A 88 -24.75 -27.76 8.55
C GLU A 88 -24.87 -29.17 7.93
N ALA A 89 -26.05 -29.51 7.43
CA ALA A 89 -26.31 -30.79 6.76
C ALA A 89 -25.58 -30.98 5.41
N THR A 90 -25.17 -29.90 4.75
CA THR A 90 -24.62 -29.90 3.37
C THR A 90 -23.19 -29.35 3.27
N ALA A 91 -22.79 -28.49 4.21
CA ALA A 91 -21.46 -27.89 4.29
C ALA A 91 -21.15 -27.53 5.76
N PRO A 92 -20.70 -28.50 6.58
CA PRO A 92 -20.19 -28.24 7.92
C PRO A 92 -19.11 -27.14 7.91
N PHE A 93 -18.94 -26.41 9.01
CA PHE A 93 -18.07 -25.24 9.09
C PHE A 93 -16.66 -25.39 8.42
N PRO A 94 -15.90 -26.49 8.63
CA PRO A 94 -14.62 -26.68 7.94
C PRO A 94 -14.76 -26.80 6.41
N THR A 95 -15.85 -27.41 5.94
CA THR A 95 -16.17 -27.53 4.51
C THR A 95 -16.54 -26.18 3.92
N LEU A 96 -17.31 -25.36 4.63
CA LEU A 96 -17.63 -24.00 4.21
C LEU A 96 -16.36 -23.15 4.06
N LEU A 97 -15.47 -23.15 5.07
CA LEU A 97 -14.20 -22.43 5.00
C LEU A 97 -13.33 -22.90 3.82
N LYS A 98 -13.28 -24.21 3.58
CA LYS A 98 -12.57 -24.76 2.41
C LYS A 98 -13.18 -24.28 1.11
N ARG A 99 -14.52 -24.24 0.98
CA ARG A 99 -15.19 -23.72 -0.21
C ARG A 99 -14.88 -22.24 -0.43
N LEU A 100 -14.98 -21.41 0.61
CA LEU A 100 -14.62 -19.99 0.52
C LEU A 100 -13.18 -19.78 0.04
N ALA A 101 -12.22 -20.51 0.62
CA ALA A 101 -10.82 -20.45 0.20
C ALA A 101 -10.62 -20.89 -1.26
N VAL A 102 -11.25 -22.01 -1.66
CA VAL A 102 -11.14 -22.54 -3.02
C VAL A 102 -11.80 -21.63 -4.05
N GLU A 103 -12.95 -21.02 -3.75
CA GLU A 103 -13.60 -20.10 -4.67
C GLU A 103 -12.85 -18.76 -4.79
N ALA A 104 -12.19 -18.30 -3.71
CA ALA A 104 -11.44 -17.05 -3.73
C ALA A 104 -10.15 -17.14 -4.55
N VAL A 105 -9.44 -18.28 -4.53
CA VAL A 105 -8.10 -18.40 -5.17
C VAL A 105 -7.88 -19.68 -5.98
N GLY A 106 -8.87 -20.55 -6.10
CA GLY A 106 -8.76 -21.86 -6.76
C GLY A 106 -8.16 -22.96 -5.86
N HIS A 107 -8.36 -24.21 -6.29
CA HIS A 107 -8.00 -25.40 -5.52
C HIS A 107 -6.51 -25.53 -5.19
N ALA A 108 -5.63 -25.24 -6.15
CA ALA A 108 -4.18 -25.34 -5.96
C ALA A 108 -3.69 -24.40 -4.85
N ASN A 109 -4.12 -23.14 -4.91
CA ASN A 109 -3.67 -22.08 -3.98
C ASN A 109 -4.24 -22.24 -2.58
N ALA A 110 -5.51 -22.66 -2.49
CA ALA A 110 -6.13 -22.98 -1.23
C ALA A 110 -5.39 -24.08 -0.46
N SER A 111 -4.70 -25.00 -1.16
CA SER A 111 -3.94 -26.07 -0.53
C SER A 111 -2.52 -25.68 -0.13
N GLU A 112 -1.89 -24.74 -0.85
CA GLU A 112 -0.51 -24.33 -0.62
C GLU A 112 -0.40 -23.26 0.48
N ASP A 113 -1.32 -22.29 0.50
CA ASP A 113 -1.43 -21.29 1.56
C ASP A 113 -2.89 -21.11 1.99
N PRO A 114 -3.41 -22.01 2.85
CA PRO A 114 -4.79 -21.95 3.31
C PRO A 114 -5.12 -20.65 4.04
N ARG A 115 -4.15 -20.06 4.75
CA ARG A 115 -4.36 -18.83 5.52
C ARG A 115 -4.63 -17.66 4.58
N THR A 116 -3.73 -17.40 3.63
CA THR A 116 -3.91 -16.31 2.66
C THR A 116 -5.17 -16.50 1.83
N SER A 117 -5.49 -17.75 1.50
CA SER A 117 -6.68 -18.12 0.71
C SER A 117 -7.99 -17.80 1.43
N VAL A 118 -8.09 -18.15 2.72
CA VAL A 118 -9.25 -17.77 3.53
C VAL A 118 -9.31 -16.24 3.69
N GLN A 119 -8.17 -15.57 3.92
CA GLN A 119 -8.14 -14.12 4.03
C GLN A 119 -8.66 -13.42 2.76
N ALA A 120 -8.35 -13.93 1.58
CA ALA A 120 -8.86 -13.40 0.31
C ALA A 120 -10.40 -13.44 0.24
N ALA A 121 -11.04 -14.45 0.85
CA ALA A 121 -12.49 -14.54 0.94
C ALA A 121 -13.09 -13.63 2.03
N LEU A 122 -12.39 -13.45 3.16
CA LEU A 122 -12.90 -12.70 4.32
C LEU A 122 -12.71 -11.19 4.21
N LEU A 123 -11.64 -10.73 3.56
CA LEU A 123 -11.32 -9.30 3.46
C LEU A 123 -12.44 -8.47 2.79
N PRO A 124 -13.08 -8.93 1.70
CA PRO A 124 -14.22 -8.21 1.12
C PRO A 124 -15.40 -8.06 2.09
N LEU A 125 -15.70 -9.11 2.87
CA LEU A 125 -16.75 -9.06 3.89
C LEU A 125 -16.41 -8.10 5.01
N LEU A 126 -15.15 -8.11 5.47
CA LEU A 126 -14.66 -7.17 6.48
C LEU A 126 -14.76 -5.73 5.97
N GLN A 127 -14.36 -5.49 4.72
CA GLN A 127 -14.45 -4.17 4.09
C GLN A 127 -15.91 -3.70 4.00
N ASP A 128 -16.83 -4.58 3.59
CA ASP A 128 -18.26 -4.26 3.53
C ASP A 128 -18.80 -3.87 4.92
N HIS A 129 -18.52 -4.68 5.95
CA HIS A 129 -18.92 -4.39 7.33
C HIS A 129 -18.33 -3.08 7.86
N LEU A 130 -17.10 -2.73 7.47
CA LEU A 130 -16.47 -1.46 7.82
C LEU A 130 -17.15 -0.28 7.12
N GLN A 131 -17.46 -0.42 5.83
CA GLN A 131 -18.10 0.63 5.04
C GLN A 131 -19.57 0.85 5.42
N ASN A 132 -20.25 -0.20 5.88
CA ASN A 132 -21.67 -0.18 6.23
C ASN A 132 -21.92 -0.11 7.75
N THR A 133 -20.90 0.23 8.55
CA THR A 133 -21.13 0.53 9.98
C THR A 133 -21.91 1.83 10.09
N ALA A 134 -23.06 1.80 10.79
CA ALA A 134 -23.93 2.95 10.95
C ALA A 134 -23.23 4.12 11.68
N ASP A 135 -23.47 5.32 11.14
CA ASP A 135 -23.06 6.66 11.56
C ASP A 135 -21.58 6.89 11.92
N ALA A 136 -21.01 7.96 11.35
CA ALA A 136 -19.73 8.48 11.81
C ALA A 136 -19.85 8.82 13.30
N SER A 137 -19.08 8.13 14.14
CA SER A 137 -19.07 8.44 15.57
C SER A 137 -18.68 9.91 15.78
N VAL A 138 -19.24 10.54 16.81
CA VAL A 138 -18.91 11.93 17.24
C VAL A 138 -17.39 12.17 17.34
N GLY A 139 -16.60 11.12 17.58
CA GLY A 139 -15.14 11.18 17.60
C GLY A 139 -14.51 11.52 16.25
N TRP A 140 -15.04 10.98 15.14
CA TRP A 140 -14.54 11.28 13.79
C TRP A 140 -14.85 12.72 13.38
N GLU A 141 -16.06 13.20 13.63
CA GLU A 141 -16.44 14.59 13.34
C GLU A 141 -15.48 15.56 14.05
N ARG A 142 -15.29 15.36 15.36
CA ARG A 142 -14.38 16.18 16.18
C ARG A 142 -12.92 16.10 15.74
N ALA A 143 -12.46 14.93 15.26
CA ALA A 143 -11.10 14.77 14.77
C ALA A 143 -10.82 15.53 13.47
N PHE A 144 -11.86 15.75 12.66
CA PHE A 144 -11.78 16.39 11.36
C PHE A 144 -12.52 17.74 11.30
N GLU A 145 -12.87 18.35 12.43
CA GLU A 145 -13.48 19.69 12.50
C GLU A 145 -12.67 20.74 11.73
N SER A 146 -11.33 20.62 11.73
CA SER A 146 -10.43 21.52 11.01
C SER A 146 -10.15 21.11 9.56
N ALA A 147 -10.72 20.00 9.06
CA ALA A 147 -10.52 19.55 7.68
C ALA A 147 -11.16 20.47 6.64
N VAL A 148 -11.99 21.42 7.08
CA VAL A 148 -12.51 22.52 6.24
C VAL A 148 -11.38 23.48 5.82
N GLU A 149 -10.33 23.59 6.64
CA GLU A 149 -9.15 24.40 6.33
C GLU A 149 -8.12 23.59 5.54
N PRO A 150 -7.40 24.22 4.58
CA PRO A 150 -6.33 23.54 3.85
C PRO A 150 -5.24 23.07 4.81
N ALA A 151 -4.91 21.77 4.75
CA ALA A 151 -3.76 21.24 5.49
C ALA A 151 -2.45 21.94 5.06
N PRO A 152 -1.48 22.12 5.97
CA PRO A 152 -0.17 22.65 5.62
C PRO A 152 0.48 21.86 4.49
N ALA A 153 1.18 22.56 3.59
CA ALA A 153 1.91 21.92 2.51
C ALA A 153 2.97 20.97 3.07
N LEU A 154 3.00 19.76 2.51
CA LEU A 154 4.01 18.74 2.85
C LEU A 154 5.31 19.00 2.08
N SER A 155 6.44 18.72 2.72
CA SER A 155 7.72 18.64 2.02
C SER A 155 7.75 17.45 1.07
N LYS A 156 8.60 17.52 0.03
CA LYS A 156 8.86 16.39 -0.89
C LYS A 156 9.18 15.09 -0.15
N GLN A 157 9.99 15.19 0.91
CA GLN A 157 10.33 14.04 1.75
C GLN A 157 9.11 13.45 2.47
N GLN A 158 8.22 14.30 2.99
CA GLN A 158 6.99 13.86 3.65
C GLN A 158 6.01 13.21 2.65
N VAL A 159 5.86 13.80 1.45
CA VAL A 159 5.05 13.23 0.36
C VAL A 159 5.57 11.84 -0.02
N GLY A 160 6.87 11.72 -0.29
CA GLY A 160 7.50 10.43 -0.61
C GLY A 160 7.30 9.40 0.50
N LEU A 161 7.43 9.78 1.77
CA LEU A 161 7.19 8.88 2.90
C LEU A 161 5.75 8.37 2.96
N LEU A 162 4.77 9.26 2.87
CA LEU A 162 3.34 8.90 2.94
C LEU A 162 2.94 8.00 1.78
N ASN A 163 3.26 8.39 0.56
CA ASN A 163 2.98 7.60 -0.65
C ASN A 163 3.64 6.22 -0.58
N THR A 164 4.89 6.15 -0.08
CA THR A 164 5.58 4.86 0.10
C THR A 164 4.81 3.96 1.07
N LYS A 165 4.34 4.50 2.20
CA LYS A 165 3.55 3.72 3.17
C LYS A 165 2.22 3.26 2.58
N LEU A 166 1.57 4.08 1.76
CA LEU A 166 0.28 3.78 1.16
C LEU A 166 0.37 2.79 0.00
N HIS A 167 1.39 2.91 -0.86
CA HIS A 167 1.40 2.24 -2.16
C HIS A 167 2.51 1.21 -2.36
N VAL A 168 3.52 1.15 -1.49
CA VAL A 168 4.68 0.27 -1.67
C VAL A 168 4.94 -0.58 -0.44
N THR A 169 5.36 -1.83 -0.67
CA THR A 169 6.04 -2.66 0.32
C THR A 169 7.51 -2.70 -0.06
N LYS A 170 8.38 -2.22 0.84
CA LYS A 170 9.84 -2.33 0.67
C LYS A 170 10.25 -3.78 0.91
N ASN A 171 11.21 -4.27 0.13
CA ASN A 171 11.83 -5.56 0.41
C ASN A 171 12.73 -5.39 1.66
N ASP A 172 12.48 -6.18 2.70
CA ASP A 172 13.26 -6.17 3.94
C ASP A 172 13.45 -7.60 4.46
N ASP A 173 14.48 -7.83 5.29
CA ASP A 173 14.83 -9.18 5.78
C ASP A 173 13.70 -9.84 6.59
N THR A 174 12.77 -9.04 7.12
CA THR A 174 11.64 -9.55 7.92
C THR A 174 10.42 -9.91 7.07
N ARG A 175 10.31 -9.36 5.86
CA ARG A 175 9.21 -9.56 4.92
C ARG A 175 9.78 -9.66 3.50
N PRO A 176 10.47 -10.77 3.18
CA PRO A 176 11.00 -10.97 1.85
C PRO A 176 9.86 -10.99 0.82
N ILE A 177 10.04 -10.26 -0.26
CA ILE A 177 9.09 -10.22 -1.37
C ILE A 177 9.49 -11.29 -2.38
N SER A 178 8.54 -12.13 -2.79
CA SER A 178 8.77 -13.06 -3.89
C SER A 178 8.95 -12.28 -5.21
N PRO A 179 9.93 -12.64 -6.06
CA PRO A 179 10.08 -12.05 -7.41
C PRO A 179 8.84 -12.24 -8.30
N LEU A 180 8.07 -13.30 -7.99
CA LEU A 180 6.80 -13.66 -8.61
C LEU A 180 5.59 -13.05 -7.89
N ALA A 181 5.75 -12.22 -6.84
CA ALA A 181 4.60 -11.59 -6.19
C ALA A 181 3.92 -10.60 -7.16
N TRP A 182 2.59 -10.54 -7.13
CA TRP A 182 1.86 -9.59 -7.99
C TRP A 182 2.20 -8.15 -7.59
N GLY A 183 2.61 -7.35 -8.58
CA GLY A 183 3.18 -6.02 -8.37
C GLY A 183 4.64 -6.01 -7.92
N ALA A 184 5.33 -7.14 -7.89
CA ALA A 184 6.77 -7.18 -7.58
C ALA A 184 7.53 -6.28 -8.55
N VAL A 185 8.30 -5.36 -7.99
CA VAL A 185 9.24 -4.53 -8.73
C VAL A 185 10.59 -5.22 -8.59
N ASN A 186 11.12 -5.68 -9.71
CA ASN A 186 12.38 -6.40 -9.77
C ASN A 186 13.44 -5.55 -10.46
N GLU A 187 14.70 -5.78 -10.09
CA GLU A 187 15.83 -5.33 -10.89
C GLU A 187 15.69 -5.84 -12.32
N LEU A 188 16.21 -5.06 -13.26
CA LEU A 188 16.24 -5.46 -14.66
C LEU A 188 17.04 -6.75 -14.82
N GLU A 189 16.54 -7.65 -15.67
CA GLU A 189 17.24 -8.87 -16.04
C GLU A 189 18.60 -8.53 -16.68
N MET A 190 19.69 -9.08 -16.13
CA MET A 190 21.05 -8.77 -16.59
C MET A 190 21.29 -9.09 -18.07
N SER A 191 20.60 -10.10 -18.61
CA SER A 191 20.72 -10.59 -19.98
C SER A 191 19.52 -10.20 -20.85
N LEU A 192 18.86 -9.07 -20.57
CA LEU A 192 17.78 -8.57 -21.41
C LEU A 192 18.30 -8.29 -22.85
N ASP A 193 17.66 -8.91 -23.84
CA ASP A 193 17.84 -8.58 -25.25
C ASP A 193 16.94 -7.39 -25.61
N TRP A 194 17.54 -6.22 -25.79
CA TRP A 194 16.82 -4.98 -26.13
C TRP A 194 16.17 -5.03 -27.53
N ASN A 195 16.61 -5.93 -28.40
CA ASN A 195 15.99 -6.14 -29.70
C ASN A 195 14.54 -6.65 -29.58
N GLU A 196 14.17 -7.30 -28.45
CA GLU A 196 12.78 -7.65 -28.13
C GLU A 196 11.84 -6.43 -28.21
N PHE A 197 12.38 -5.23 -27.97
CA PHE A 197 11.67 -3.96 -27.99
C PHE A 197 12.01 -3.08 -29.20
N GLY A 198 12.81 -3.58 -30.15
CA GLY A 198 13.32 -2.79 -31.26
C GLY A 198 14.29 -1.68 -30.83
N LEU A 199 14.99 -1.88 -29.72
CA LEU A 199 16.02 -0.97 -29.19
C LEU A 199 17.40 -1.62 -29.25
N VAL A 200 18.44 -0.79 -29.38
CA VAL A 200 19.84 -1.23 -29.42
C VAL A 200 20.33 -1.59 -28.01
N ASP A 201 20.01 -0.76 -27.02
CA ASP A 201 20.49 -0.92 -25.64
C ASP A 201 19.60 -0.22 -24.59
N GLU A 202 20.02 -0.32 -23.32
CA GLU A 202 19.35 0.31 -22.18
C GLU A 202 19.39 1.84 -22.23
N ASP A 203 20.45 2.43 -22.78
CA ASP A 203 20.57 3.88 -22.85
C ASP A 203 19.61 4.46 -23.88
N GLU A 204 19.35 3.75 -24.99
CA GLU A 204 18.29 4.11 -25.93
C GLU A 204 16.90 4.06 -25.28
N TYR A 205 16.62 3.04 -24.45
CA TYR A 205 15.37 2.98 -23.68
C TYR A 205 15.25 4.16 -22.70
N ARG A 206 16.31 4.45 -21.94
CA ARG A 206 16.35 5.56 -20.99
C ARG A 206 16.14 6.89 -21.71
N GLU A 207 16.80 7.13 -22.83
CA GLU A 207 16.61 8.33 -23.63
C GLU A 207 15.18 8.42 -24.18
N TYR A 208 14.64 7.30 -24.68
CA TYR A 208 13.27 7.24 -25.18
C TYR A 208 12.24 7.64 -24.09
N VAL A 209 12.34 7.01 -22.93
CA VAL A 209 11.45 7.24 -21.80
C VAL A 209 11.61 8.64 -21.22
N VAL A 210 12.84 9.07 -20.97
CA VAL A 210 13.12 10.31 -20.23
C VAL A 210 13.08 11.53 -21.15
N ALA A 211 13.71 11.48 -22.32
CA ALA A 211 13.85 12.64 -23.20
C ALA A 211 12.65 12.82 -24.14
N LYS A 212 12.14 11.72 -24.73
CA LYS A 212 11.07 11.84 -25.73
C LYS A 212 9.69 11.96 -25.09
N ASN A 213 9.43 11.19 -24.03
CA ASN A 213 8.11 11.10 -23.41
C ASN A 213 7.91 12.01 -22.18
N LEU A 214 8.91 12.20 -21.33
CA LEU A 214 8.74 12.89 -20.04
C LEU A 214 9.04 14.40 -20.04
N LYS A 215 9.49 15.02 -21.15
CA LYS A 215 9.95 16.43 -21.20
C LYS A 215 11.04 16.77 -20.16
N ILE A 216 11.74 15.77 -19.65
CA ILE A 216 12.84 15.96 -18.71
C ILE A 216 14.10 16.34 -19.49
N GLU A 217 14.88 17.30 -18.96
CA GLU A 217 16.23 17.54 -19.45
C GLU A 217 17.13 16.33 -19.15
N TRP A 218 17.31 15.45 -20.13
CA TRP A 218 18.08 14.21 -19.99
C TRP A 218 19.47 14.43 -19.39
N ALA A 219 20.15 15.52 -19.76
CA ALA A 219 21.47 15.88 -19.23
C ALA A 219 21.51 15.98 -17.69
N LYS A 220 20.40 16.39 -17.05
CA LYS A 220 20.31 16.46 -15.59
C LYS A 220 20.13 15.08 -14.95
N TYR A 221 19.49 14.13 -15.64
CA TYR A 221 19.06 12.84 -15.08
C TYR A 221 19.89 11.64 -15.54
N LYS A 222 20.73 11.84 -16.56
CA LYS A 222 21.65 10.84 -17.11
C LYS A 222 22.49 10.20 -16.01
N GLY A 223 22.49 8.87 -15.93
CA GLY A 223 23.22 8.07 -14.93
C GLY A 223 22.49 7.82 -13.61
N ASN A 224 21.40 8.54 -13.31
CA ASN A 224 20.65 8.39 -12.05
C ASN A 224 19.27 7.75 -12.24
N VAL A 225 18.84 7.52 -13.48
CA VAL A 225 17.61 6.79 -13.80
C VAL A 225 17.93 5.29 -13.84
N LYS A 226 17.28 4.53 -12.96
CA LYS A 226 17.39 3.06 -12.95
C LYS A 226 16.24 2.46 -13.73
N ILE A 227 16.47 1.30 -14.35
CA ILE A 227 15.41 0.54 -15.00
C ILE A 227 15.05 -0.66 -14.12
N ALA A 228 13.75 -0.90 -13.99
CA ALA A 228 13.18 -2.04 -13.29
C ALA A 228 12.13 -2.71 -14.17
N GLN A 229 11.71 -3.89 -13.76
CA GLN A 229 10.60 -4.62 -14.37
C GLN A 229 9.54 -4.92 -13.32
N ILE A 230 8.29 -4.56 -13.61
CA ILE A 230 7.15 -4.72 -12.69
C ILE A 230 6.33 -5.91 -13.15
N ARG A 231 6.10 -6.88 -12.27
CA ARG A 231 5.17 -7.98 -12.54
C ARG A 231 3.74 -7.44 -12.58
N ILE A 232 3.12 -7.54 -13.74
CA ILE A 232 1.72 -7.17 -13.98
C ILE A 232 0.89 -8.44 -14.24
N GLY A 233 -0.33 -8.29 -14.73
CA GLY A 233 -1.24 -9.39 -15.05
C GLY A 233 -2.56 -9.28 -14.30
N ALA A 234 -3.54 -10.08 -14.69
CA ALA A 234 -4.84 -10.09 -14.04
C ALA A 234 -4.73 -10.66 -12.62
N ALA A 235 -5.50 -10.10 -11.69
CA ALA A 235 -5.55 -10.60 -10.31
C ALA A 235 -5.99 -12.08 -10.27
N CYS A 236 -6.91 -12.50 -11.16
CA CYS A 236 -7.36 -13.88 -11.28
C CYS A 236 -6.24 -14.84 -11.71
N ASP A 237 -5.39 -14.43 -12.67
CA ASP A 237 -4.29 -15.28 -13.15
C ASP A 237 -3.25 -15.50 -12.05
N TYR A 238 -2.96 -14.46 -11.26
CA TYR A 238 -2.12 -14.62 -10.08
C TYR A 238 -2.78 -15.50 -9.02
N ALA A 239 -4.07 -15.24 -8.73
CA ALA A 239 -4.81 -15.97 -7.72
C ALA A 239 -4.85 -17.46 -8.03
N GLN A 240 -4.91 -17.87 -9.31
CA GLN A 240 -5.06 -19.26 -9.74
C GLN A 240 -3.73 -20.02 -9.94
N LYS A 241 -2.56 -19.38 -9.87
CA LYS A 241 -1.22 -19.98 -10.14
C LYS A 241 -1.19 -20.88 -11.38
N THR A 242 -1.92 -20.48 -12.42
CA THR A 242 -1.94 -21.24 -13.67
C THR A 242 -0.54 -21.23 -14.26
N SER A 243 0.04 -22.41 -14.50
CA SER A 243 1.35 -22.50 -15.15
C SER A 243 1.29 -21.80 -16.49
N GLY A 244 2.15 -20.80 -16.70
CA GLY A 244 2.02 -19.96 -17.87
C GLY A 244 2.98 -18.79 -17.93
N PRO A 245 2.87 -18.00 -19.01
CA PRO A 245 3.64 -16.79 -19.19
C PRO A 245 3.37 -15.76 -18.08
N VAL A 246 4.43 -15.26 -17.44
CA VAL A 246 4.35 -14.20 -16.43
C VAL A 246 4.62 -12.85 -17.10
N PRO A 247 3.64 -11.93 -17.16
CA PRO A 247 3.82 -10.64 -17.83
C PRO A 247 4.52 -9.63 -16.93
N TYR A 248 5.41 -8.85 -17.54
CA TYR A 248 6.17 -7.77 -16.94
C TYR A 248 6.07 -6.52 -17.81
N VAL A 249 6.16 -5.36 -17.19
CA VAL A 249 6.34 -4.09 -17.90
C VAL A 249 7.61 -3.39 -17.42
N LEU A 250 8.35 -2.78 -18.34
CA LEU A 250 9.52 -2.00 -17.99
C LEU A 250 9.12 -0.66 -17.35
N ALA A 251 9.87 -0.26 -16.34
CA ALA A 251 9.69 0.99 -15.63
C ALA A 251 11.02 1.72 -15.47
N ALA A 252 11.03 3.01 -15.77
CA ALA A 252 12.12 3.90 -15.40
C ALA A 252 11.84 4.49 -14.01
N LEU A 253 12.77 4.28 -13.08
CA LEU A 253 12.77 4.88 -11.75
C LEU A 253 13.50 6.22 -11.85
N VAL A 254 12.73 7.29 -11.98
CA VAL A 254 13.24 8.65 -12.13
C VAL A 254 13.39 9.27 -10.74
N PRO A 255 14.59 9.68 -10.30
CA PRO A 255 14.79 10.27 -8.99
C PRO A 255 14.11 11.63 -8.91
N VAL A 256 13.39 11.88 -7.82
CA VAL A 256 12.76 13.18 -7.56
C VAL A 256 13.81 14.10 -6.93
N ARG A 257 14.01 15.28 -7.53
CA ARG A 257 14.96 16.30 -7.02
C ARG A 257 14.24 17.50 -6.42
N ASP A 258 14.87 18.12 -5.43
CA ASP A 258 14.43 19.38 -4.88
C ASP A 258 14.48 20.48 -5.96
N GLY A 259 13.38 21.23 -6.10
CA GLY A 259 13.23 22.27 -7.12
C GLY A 259 12.78 21.79 -8.51
N ALA A 260 12.62 20.48 -8.73
CA ALA A 260 12.00 19.96 -9.96
C ALA A 260 10.53 20.41 -10.04
N ARG A 261 10.16 21.05 -11.15
CA ARG A 261 8.81 21.64 -11.28
C ARG A 261 7.79 20.55 -11.62
N PRO A 262 6.54 20.60 -11.10
CA PRO A 262 5.53 19.56 -11.33
C PRO A 262 5.23 19.25 -12.81
N HIS A 263 5.44 20.23 -13.69
CA HIS A 263 5.24 20.11 -15.14
C HIS A 263 6.41 19.44 -15.89
N GLU A 264 7.55 19.22 -15.24
CA GLU A 264 8.71 18.53 -15.83
C GLU A 264 8.51 17.01 -15.89
N LEU A 265 7.42 16.49 -15.30
CA LEU A 265 7.06 15.07 -15.26
C LEU A 265 5.65 14.81 -15.78
N THR A 266 5.12 15.68 -16.64
CA THR A 266 3.85 15.43 -17.33
C THR A 266 4.13 14.68 -18.64
N PRO A 267 3.60 13.47 -18.83
CA PRO A 267 3.91 12.68 -20.01
C PRO A 267 3.33 13.36 -21.26
N LYS A 268 4.09 13.38 -22.37
CA LYS A 268 3.57 13.79 -23.69
C LYS A 268 2.52 12.82 -24.22
N SER A 269 2.53 11.59 -23.71
CA SER A 269 1.82 10.43 -24.26
C SER A 269 1.02 9.71 -23.17
N THR A 270 0.55 8.52 -23.55
CA THR A 270 -0.23 7.57 -22.75
C THR A 270 0.59 6.85 -21.66
N GLY A 271 1.76 7.38 -21.31
CA GLY A 271 2.62 6.82 -20.27
C GLY A 271 1.93 6.89 -18.91
N TRP A 272 2.22 5.91 -18.07
CA TRP A 272 1.75 5.86 -16.69
C TRP A 272 2.85 6.37 -15.75
N ILE A 273 2.46 7.14 -14.74
CA ILE A 273 3.38 7.73 -13.75
C ILE A 273 2.86 7.44 -12.36
N SER A 274 3.71 6.87 -11.51
CA SER A 274 3.36 6.66 -10.11
C SER A 274 3.44 7.96 -9.28
N PRO A 275 2.80 7.98 -8.10
CA PRO A 275 3.18 8.89 -7.03
C PRO A 275 4.68 8.80 -6.71
N GLU A 276 5.22 9.83 -6.05
CA GLU A 276 6.59 9.84 -5.53
C GLU A 276 6.72 8.78 -4.42
N VAL A 277 7.58 7.78 -4.59
CA VAL A 277 7.74 6.63 -3.66
C VAL A 277 9.20 6.28 -3.46
N ASP A 278 9.52 5.52 -2.42
CA ASP A 278 10.89 5.11 -2.10
C ASP A 278 10.97 3.59 -1.92
N PHE A 279 11.88 2.96 -2.66
CA PHE A 279 12.20 1.53 -2.59
C PHE A 279 13.46 1.22 -1.75
N GLY A 280 14.00 2.22 -1.04
CA GLY A 280 15.20 2.11 -0.21
C GLY A 280 16.45 2.77 -0.80
N SER A 281 16.34 3.40 -1.98
CA SER A 281 17.47 4.11 -2.63
C SER A 281 17.19 5.58 -2.90
N GLY A 282 16.15 6.13 -2.27
CA GLY A 282 15.70 7.50 -2.44
C GLY A 282 14.33 7.59 -3.10
N ILE A 283 13.76 8.79 -3.07
CA ILE A 283 12.44 9.07 -3.63
C ILE A 283 12.53 9.08 -5.16
N VAL A 284 11.71 8.26 -5.80
CA VAL A 284 11.60 8.10 -7.24
C VAL A 284 10.14 8.18 -7.67
N GLN A 285 9.93 8.48 -8.95
CA GLN A 285 8.67 8.21 -9.65
C GLN A 285 8.91 7.14 -10.70
N LEU A 286 7.96 6.23 -10.81
CA LEU A 286 7.99 5.16 -11.79
C LEU A 286 7.30 5.68 -13.02
N PHE A 287 8.04 5.73 -14.12
CA PHE A 287 7.46 5.95 -15.43
C PHE A 287 7.39 4.63 -16.17
N VAL A 288 6.20 4.31 -16.65
CA VAL A 288 5.95 3.13 -17.47
C VAL A 288 5.43 3.59 -18.81
N GLU A 289 6.11 3.16 -19.87
CA GLU A 289 5.56 3.25 -21.23
C GLU A 289 4.88 1.91 -21.56
N PRO A 290 3.54 1.89 -21.71
CA PRO A 290 2.76 0.66 -21.90
C PRO A 290 3.16 -0.27 -23.04
N ARG A 291 3.98 0.20 -23.99
CA ARG A 291 4.48 -0.61 -25.13
C ARG A 291 5.60 -1.57 -24.75
N PHE A 292 6.33 -1.30 -23.67
CA PHE A 292 7.46 -2.11 -23.25
C PHE A 292 7.01 -3.21 -22.28
N VAL A 293 6.11 -4.07 -22.76
CA VAL A 293 5.61 -5.25 -22.06
C VAL A 293 6.36 -6.47 -22.58
N ARG A 294 6.74 -7.36 -21.67
CA ARG A 294 7.38 -8.63 -21.97
C ARG A 294 6.78 -9.74 -21.14
N VAL A 295 7.11 -10.96 -21.52
CA VAL A 295 6.64 -12.17 -20.85
C VAL A 295 7.84 -13.03 -20.50
N ARG A 296 7.80 -13.67 -19.34
CA ARG A 296 8.85 -14.60 -18.88
C ARG A 296 8.25 -15.89 -18.33
N GLY A 297 8.97 -16.98 -18.49
CA GLY A 297 8.63 -18.24 -17.83
C GLY A 297 8.86 -18.13 -16.32
N GLU A 298 8.08 -18.88 -15.54
CA GLU A 298 8.11 -18.83 -14.08
C GLU A 298 9.51 -19.09 -13.50
N THR A 299 10.25 -20.08 -14.03
CA THR A 299 11.60 -20.42 -13.58
C THR A 299 12.59 -19.26 -13.79
N THR A 300 12.52 -18.58 -14.93
CA THR A 300 13.36 -17.40 -15.20
C THR A 300 12.98 -16.25 -14.27
N ALA A 301 11.68 -16.02 -14.12
CA ALA A 301 11.14 -14.96 -13.28
C ALA A 301 11.43 -15.16 -11.78
N ALA A 302 11.50 -16.40 -11.31
CA ALA A 302 11.86 -16.74 -9.93
C ALA A 302 13.31 -16.38 -9.57
N ALA A 303 14.20 -16.23 -10.57
CA ALA A 303 15.59 -15.83 -10.36
C ALA A 303 15.78 -14.30 -10.31
N PHE A 304 14.73 -13.52 -10.54
CA PHE A 304 14.82 -12.06 -10.48
C PHE A 304 15.02 -11.56 -9.04
N LYS A 305 15.62 -10.38 -8.91
CA LYS A 305 15.87 -9.75 -7.61
C LYS A 305 14.81 -8.69 -7.32
N PRO A 306 13.97 -8.85 -6.29
CA PRO A 306 12.93 -7.88 -5.95
C PRO A 306 13.53 -6.70 -5.16
N ILE A 307 13.19 -5.49 -5.58
CA ILE A 307 13.48 -4.24 -4.84
C ILE A 307 12.29 -3.79 -3.98
N GLY A 308 11.09 -4.24 -4.32
CA GLY A 308 9.87 -3.97 -3.57
C GLY A 308 8.64 -4.52 -4.27
N ARG A 309 7.47 -4.08 -3.82
CA ARG A 309 6.18 -4.44 -4.41
C ARG A 309 5.24 -3.25 -4.42
N ILE A 310 4.61 -3.01 -5.55
CA ILE A 310 3.49 -2.08 -5.69
C ILE A 310 2.24 -2.74 -5.14
N LYS A 311 1.52 -2.04 -4.27
CA LYS A 311 0.27 -2.52 -3.68
C LYS A 311 -0.87 -2.45 -4.70
N GLU A 312 -1.90 -3.25 -4.45
CA GLU A 312 -2.98 -3.57 -5.36
C GLU A 312 -3.64 -2.36 -6.03
N GLN A 313 -4.04 -1.33 -5.29
CA GLN A 313 -4.71 -0.16 -5.89
C GLN A 313 -3.88 0.50 -6.99
N LEU A 314 -2.60 0.75 -6.71
CA LEU A 314 -1.69 1.39 -7.67
C LEU A 314 -1.32 0.42 -8.81
N LEU A 315 -1.23 -0.88 -8.52
CA LEU A 315 -0.98 -1.91 -9.51
C LEU A 315 -2.14 -2.08 -10.50
N LEU A 316 -3.38 -2.07 -10.02
CA LEU A 316 -4.58 -2.15 -10.85
C LEU A 316 -4.69 -0.95 -11.79
N GLU A 317 -4.34 0.24 -11.32
CA GLU A 317 -4.25 1.43 -12.16
C GLU A 317 -3.22 1.24 -13.29
N LEU A 318 -2.02 0.74 -12.96
CA LEU A 318 -0.99 0.42 -13.95
C LEU A 318 -1.46 -0.66 -14.95
N VAL A 319 -2.03 -1.77 -14.47
CA VAL A 319 -2.55 -2.86 -15.30
C VAL A 319 -3.62 -2.33 -16.25
N SER A 320 -4.52 -1.47 -15.75
CA SER A 320 -5.53 -0.81 -16.55
C SER A 320 -4.90 0.09 -17.61
N ALA A 321 -3.89 0.90 -17.27
CA ALA A 321 -3.20 1.76 -18.24
C ALA A 321 -2.53 0.95 -19.37
N VAL A 322 -1.91 -0.19 -19.04
CA VAL A 322 -1.30 -1.10 -20.01
C VAL A 322 -2.33 -1.80 -20.90
N GLY A 323 -3.41 -2.31 -20.30
CA GLY A 323 -4.50 -2.97 -21.03
C GLY A 323 -5.24 -2.01 -21.97
N HIS A 324 -5.53 -0.78 -21.51
CA HIS A 324 -6.13 0.25 -22.34
C HIS A 324 -5.23 0.65 -23.50
N HIS A 325 -3.91 0.76 -23.30
CA HIS A 325 -2.98 1.06 -24.39
C HIS A 325 -3.01 -0.03 -25.48
N SER A 326 -3.02 -1.30 -25.07
CA SER A 326 -3.01 -2.45 -25.98
C SER A 326 -4.30 -2.59 -26.80
N SER A 327 -5.40 -2.01 -26.35
CA SER A 327 -6.74 -2.15 -26.94
C SER A 327 -7.25 -0.89 -27.66
N ARG A 328 -6.43 0.17 -27.80
CA ARG A 328 -6.88 1.46 -28.36
C ARG A 328 -7.35 1.29 -29.81
N PRO A 329 -8.62 1.58 -30.13
CA PRO A 329 -9.08 1.57 -31.50
C PRO A 329 -8.48 2.76 -32.27
N GLY A 330 -7.96 2.50 -33.47
CA GLY A 330 -7.56 3.55 -34.40
C GLY A 330 -8.78 4.22 -35.02
N ILE A 331 -9.42 5.13 -34.27
CA ILE A 331 -10.61 5.84 -34.77
C ILE A 331 -10.16 7.09 -35.54
N VAL A 332 -10.36 7.07 -36.84
CA VAL A 332 -10.23 8.28 -37.68
C VAL A 332 -11.46 9.16 -37.45
N ARG A 333 -11.26 10.36 -36.90
CA ARG A 333 -12.30 11.39 -36.77
C ARG A 333 -11.88 12.62 -37.55
N PHE A 334 -12.72 13.06 -38.46
CA PHE A 334 -12.58 14.37 -39.10
C PHE A 334 -13.15 15.42 -38.17
N GLN A 335 -12.35 16.44 -37.84
CA GLN A 335 -12.82 17.61 -37.09
C GLN A 335 -13.11 18.73 -38.09
N ALA A 336 -14.26 19.40 -37.94
CA ALA A 336 -14.54 20.61 -38.70
C ALA A 336 -13.58 21.71 -38.22
N THR A 337 -12.81 22.29 -39.14
CA THR A 337 -12.03 23.50 -38.89
C THR A 337 -12.99 24.68 -38.77
N GLY A 338 -13.14 25.21 -37.55
CA GLY A 338 -13.86 26.44 -37.25
C GLY A 338 -12.92 27.54 -36.82
#